data_AF-A0A659UW29-F1
#
_entry.id   AF-A0A659UW29-F1
#
_cell.length_a   1.000
_cell.length_b   1.000
_cell.length_c   1.000
_cell.angle_alpha   90.00
_cell.angle_beta   90.00
_cell.angle_gamma   90.00
#
_symmetry.space_group_name_H-M   'P 1'
#
loop_
_entity.id
_entity.type
_entity.pdbx_description
1 polymer ?
#
loop_
_entity_poly.entity_id
_entity_poly.type
_entity_poly.pdbx_seq_one_letter_code
_entity_poly.pdbx_strand_id
1 'polypeptide(L)' 'MKLVVTKRAPHLGVAGTAVEMTPSQAAYERLRGHVVEPAQPKADGSADAPAKGRRGKRK' A
#
# COMPACT_ATOMS: atom_id res chain seq x y z
N MET A 1 10.75 -6.80 6.52
CA MET A 1 9.79 -5.68 6.43
C MET A 1 8.40 -6.22 6.62
N LYS A 2 7.55 -5.59 7.45
CA LYS A 2 6.15 -6.02 7.63
C LYS A 2 5.23 -5.30 6.66
N LEU A 3 4.43 -6.05 5.91
CA LEU A 3 3.51 -5.56 4.89
C LEU A 3 2.13 -6.18 5.02
N VAL A 4 1.09 -5.44 4.64
CA VAL A 4 -0.28 -5.90 4.72
C VAL A 4 -0.70 -6.52 3.40
N VAL A 5 -1.18 -7.77 3.45
CA VAL A 5 -1.67 -8.50 2.27
C VAL A 5 -2.97 -7.89 1.78
N THR A 6 -3.12 -7.73 0.48
CA THR A 6 -4.35 -7.25 -0.15
C THR A 6 -5.21 -8.42 -0.63
N LYS A 7 -6.49 -8.13 -0.94
CA LYS A 7 -7.42 -9.12 -1.53
C LYS A 7 -6.97 -9.71 -2.88
N ARG A 8 -5.97 -9.09 -3.53
CA ARG A 8 -5.45 -9.54 -4.83
C ARG A 8 -4.46 -10.69 -4.72
N ALA A 9 -3.96 -10.98 -3.52
CA ALA A 9 -2.91 -11.97 -3.30
C ALA A 9 -3.33 -13.05 -2.30
N PRO A 10 -4.34 -13.88 -2.61
CA PRO A 10 -4.81 -14.94 -1.71
C PRO A 10 -3.74 -16.00 -1.43
N HIS A 11 -2.74 -16.13 -2.30
CA HIS A 11 -1.60 -17.04 -2.13
C HIS A 11 -0.62 -16.57 -1.03
N LEU A 12 -0.63 -15.28 -0.69
CA LEU A 12 0.19 -14.73 0.41
C LEU A 12 -0.53 -14.83 1.76
N GLY A 13 -1.83 -15.15 1.76
CA GLY A 13 -2.66 -15.32 2.95
C GLY A 13 -3.93 -14.48 2.91
N VAL A 14 -4.52 -14.29 4.08
CA VAL A 14 -5.77 -13.56 4.26
C VAL A 14 -5.51 -12.05 4.09
N ALA A 15 -6.35 -11.37 3.32
CA ALA A 15 -6.24 -9.93 3.16
C ALA A 15 -6.36 -9.20 4.51
N GLY A 16 -5.51 -8.21 4.73
CA GLY A 16 -5.42 -7.45 5.99
C GLY A 16 -4.43 -8.01 6.99
N THR A 17 -3.85 -9.20 6.76
CA THR A 17 -2.80 -9.73 7.63
C THR A 17 -1.46 -9.07 7.34
N ALA A 18 -0.69 -8.84 8.40
CA ALA A 18 0.70 -8.38 8.28
C ALA A 18 1.62 -9.60 8.10
N VAL A 19 2.42 -9.58 7.04
CA VAL A 19 3.40 -10.63 6.71
C VAL A 19 4.77 -10.01 6.62
N GLU A 20 5.78 -10.74 7.10
CA GLU A 20 7.16 -10.33 7.01
C GLU A 20 7.80 -10.83 5.71
N MET A 21 8.41 -9.92 4.97
CA MET A 21 9.03 -10.20 3.67
C MET A 21 10.43 -9.61 3.57
N THR A 22 11.25 -10.23 2.72
CA THR A 22 12.52 -9.67 2.27
C THR A 22 12.26 -8.42 1.41
N PRO A 23 13.21 -7.46 1.36
CA PRO A 23 13.03 -6.24 0.57
C PRO A 23 12.73 -6.50 -0.92
N SER A 24 13.42 -7.46 -1.53
CA SER A 24 13.25 -7.81 -2.95
C SER A 24 11.87 -8.40 -3.24
N GLN A 25 11.41 -9.33 -2.38
CA GLN A 25 10.06 -9.90 -2.49
C GLN A 25 8.99 -8.84 -2.28
N ALA A 26 9.16 -8.01 -1.25
CA ALA A 26 8.28 -6.89 -0.95
C ALA A 26 8.15 -5.91 -2.13
N ALA A 27 9.25 -5.61 -2.85
CA ALA A 27 9.20 -4.76 -4.04
C ALA A 27 8.40 -5.41 -5.17
N TYR A 28 8.64 -6.70 -5.44
CA TYR A 28 7.92 -7.46 -6.46
C TYR A 28 6.40 -7.52 -6.20
N GLU A 29 6.01 -7.82 -4.96
CA GLU A 29 4.61 -7.90 -4.57
C GLU A 29 3.92 -6.53 -4.55
N ARG A 30 4.64 -5.46 -4.17
CA ARG A 30 4.11 -4.08 -4.27
C ARG A 30 3.84 -3.68 -5.72
N LEU A 31 4.72 -4.01 -6.66
CA LEU A 31 4.53 -3.70 -8.08
C LEU A 31 3.26 -4.37 -8.66
N ARG A 32 2.89 -5.54 -8.13
CA ARG A 32 1.65 -6.24 -8.49
C ARG A 32 0.43 -5.76 -7.71
N GLY A 33 0.62 -4.87 -6.74
CA GLY A 33 -0.43 -4.40 -5.83
C GLY A 33 -0.94 -5.50 -4.90
N HIS A 34 -0.11 -6.49 -4.60
CA HIS A 34 -0.44 -7.63 -3.75
C HIS A 34 -0.32 -7.31 -2.26
N VAL A 35 0.58 -6.39 -1.92
CA VAL A 35 0.86 -5.97 -0.54
C VAL A 35 0.98 -4.45 -0.46
N VAL A 36 0.66 -3.89 0.70
CA VAL A 36 0.81 -2.46 1.00
C VAL A 36 1.59 -2.26 2.29
N GLU A 37 2.16 -1.08 2.49
CA GLU A 37 2.75 -0.75 3.78
C GLU A 37 1.66 -0.66 4.85
N PRO A 38 1.91 -1.20 6.06
CA PRO A 38 1.01 -0.98 7.17
C PRO A 38 0.95 0.53 7.41
N ALA A 39 -0.27 1.06 7.54
CA ALA A 39 -0.45 2.43 7.99
C ALA A 39 0.23 2.52 9.35
N GLN A 40 1.36 3.25 9.41
CA GLN A 40 1.92 3.64 10.69
C GLN A 40 0.81 4.36 11.45
N PRO A 41 0.59 4.06 12.75
CA PRO A 41 -0.30 4.91 13.54
C PRO A 41 0.27 6.32 13.40
N LYS A 42 -0.46 7.18 12.68
CA LYS A 42 -0.08 8.58 12.55
C LYS A 42 -0.02 9.10 13.98
N ALA A 43 1.18 9.34 14.51
CA ALA A 43 1.33 10.35 15.53
C ALA A 43 0.71 11.62 14.93
N ASP A 44 -0.22 12.19 15.67
CA ASP A 44 -1.27 13.10 15.21
C ASP A 44 -0.82 14.14 14.16
N GLY A 45 -1.65 14.32 13.13
CA GLY A 45 -1.76 15.64 12.47
C GLY A 45 -0.90 15.95 11.24
N SER A 46 -0.64 15.00 10.32
CA SER A 46 -0.18 15.40 8.97
C SER A 46 -0.94 14.72 7.83
N ALA A 47 -1.48 15.57 6.97
CA ALA A 47 -2.20 15.26 5.75
C ALA A 47 -1.23 14.78 4.67
N ASP A 48 -1.57 13.71 3.95
CA ASP A 48 -1.16 13.55 2.55
C ASP A 48 -2.10 12.58 1.81
N ALA A 49 -2.31 12.87 0.53
CA ALA A 49 -3.60 12.86 -0.18
C ALA A 49 -3.96 11.57 -0.95
N PRO A 50 -5.16 11.48 -1.56
CA PRO A 50 -5.28 11.00 -2.93
C PRO A 50 -5.18 12.21 -3.87
N ALA A 51 -4.04 12.37 -4.55
CA ALA A 51 -3.91 13.29 -5.69
C ALA A 51 -4.75 12.78 -6.87
N LYS A 52 -6.07 12.98 -6.84
CA LYS A 52 -6.90 12.94 -8.05
C LYS A 52 -6.70 14.24 -8.82
N GLY A 53 -6.17 14.11 -10.03
CA GLY A 53 -5.68 15.18 -10.88
C GLY A 53 -6.61 16.38 -11.04
N ARG A 54 -6.06 17.56 -10.78
CA ARG A 54 -6.54 18.81 -11.36
C ARG A 54 -5.91 18.96 -12.75
N ARG A 55 -6.68 18.67 -13.81
CA ARG A 55 -6.36 19.20 -15.14
C ARG A 55 -7.47 20.18 -15.52
N GLY A 56 -7.18 21.46 -15.30
CA GLY A 56 -8.06 22.54 -15.71
C GLY A 56 -8.17 22.64 -17.22
N LYS A 57 -9.32 23.11 -17.69
CA LYS A 57 -9.45 23.75 -18.99
C LYS A 57 -10.43 24.91 -18.85
N ARG A 58 -9.89 26.12 -18.65
CA ARG A 58 -10.57 27.38 -18.91
C ARG A 58 -10.46 27.64 -20.41
N LYS A 59 -11.59 27.80 -21.10
CA LYS A 59 -11.78 28.80 -22.16
C LYS A 59 -13.26 28.93 -22.45
#